data_AF-A0AA35MCL6-F1
#
_entry.id   AF-A0AA35MCL6-F1
#
_cell.length_a   1.000
_cell.length_b   1.000
_cell.length_c   1.000
_cell.angle_alpha   90.00
_cell.angle_beta   90.00
_cell.angle_gamma   90.00
#
_symmetry.space_group_name_H-M   'P 1'
#
loop_
_entity.id
_entity.type
_entity.pdbx_description
1 polymer ?
#
loop_
_entity_poly.entity_id
_entity_poly.type
_entity_poly.pdbx_seq_one_letter_code
_entity_poly.pdbx_strand_id
1 'polypeptide(L)'
;MIDRTIAISTGSAPNVSDEHITVALPGCGNEGSHAAEAFTSYTDGRFSTKHFVLQIQLCQLQSEIYEIKFFGRAIPDRFSSYEHWVENMEERIRSTLNLSVSSNNGAIPQWITNDAHQSQNLLHRPHPGSMVPSPASLLVATTSAISLINGYHKTIQAQRLAWTFAVVNNTFQAAIVLLYIFGNYASIIREALLENELLSALDAVMAILHLGSQRWPVIASTAMYVKDLRTFVFSDSYISGTQ
;
A
#
# COMPACT_ATOMS: atom_id res chain seq x y z
N MET A 1 14.86 5.94 -5.00
CA MET A 1 13.87 5.71 -3.92
C MET A 1 12.98 6.94 -3.71
N ILE A 2 13.54 8.13 -3.43
CA ILE A 2 12.76 9.36 -3.18
C ILE A 2 11.79 9.70 -4.34
N ASP A 3 12.25 9.69 -5.59
CA ASP A 3 11.40 9.95 -6.76
C ASP A 3 10.16 9.03 -6.79
N ARG A 4 10.35 7.72 -6.62
CA ARG A 4 9.25 6.74 -6.55
C ARG A 4 8.34 6.97 -5.35
N THR A 5 8.90 7.20 -4.16
CA THR A 5 8.09 7.46 -2.97
C THR A 5 7.22 8.70 -3.16
N ILE A 6 7.77 9.78 -3.75
CA ILE A 6 7.02 11.01 -4.04
C ILE A 6 5.99 10.75 -5.14
N ALA A 7 6.38 10.11 -6.25
CA ALA A 7 5.49 9.79 -7.37
C ALA A 7 4.30 8.92 -6.90
N ILE A 8 4.58 7.82 -6.21
CA ILE A 8 3.57 6.92 -5.62
C ILE A 8 2.69 7.66 -4.60
N SER A 9 3.28 8.50 -3.74
CA SER A 9 2.50 9.24 -2.74
C SER A 9 1.62 10.30 -3.39
N THR A 10 2.07 10.95 -4.45
CA THR A 10 1.33 12.01 -5.13
C THR A 10 0.40 11.49 -6.22
N GLY A 11 0.43 10.20 -6.54
CA GLY A 11 -0.27 9.64 -7.69
C GLY A 11 0.26 10.16 -9.03
N SER A 12 1.54 10.53 -9.08
CA SER A 12 2.25 10.97 -10.29
C SER A 12 3.06 9.82 -10.90
N ALA A 13 3.34 9.90 -12.21
CA ALA A 13 4.20 8.93 -12.86
C ALA A 13 5.65 9.09 -12.34
N PRO A 14 6.38 8.00 -12.05
CA PRO A 14 7.79 8.10 -11.71
C PRO A 14 8.57 8.65 -12.92
N ASN A 15 9.51 9.58 -12.68
CA ASN A 15 10.27 10.20 -13.77
C ASN A 15 11.36 9.28 -14.33
N VAL A 16 11.80 8.30 -13.53
CA VAL A 16 12.84 7.33 -13.90
C VAL A 16 12.24 5.93 -13.94
N SER A 17 11.97 5.43 -15.15
CA SER A 17 11.53 4.04 -15.39
C SER A 17 12.55 3.03 -14.83
N ASP A 18 12.05 1.90 -14.32
CA ASP A 18 12.86 0.81 -13.76
C ASP A 18 13.85 0.24 -14.79
N GLU A 19 13.52 0.28 -16.07
CA GLU A 19 14.38 -0.23 -17.16
C GLU A 19 15.68 0.56 -17.34
N HIS A 20 15.71 1.81 -16.85
CA HIS A 20 16.88 2.67 -16.88
C HIS A 20 17.77 2.52 -15.63
N ILE A 21 17.37 1.71 -14.65
CA ILE A 21 18.16 1.42 -13.46
C ILE A 21 18.94 0.11 -13.68
N THR A 22 20.16 0.24 -14.19
CA THR A 22 21.05 -0.90 -14.48
C THR A 22 21.94 -1.31 -13.30
N VAL A 23 21.81 -0.64 -12.16
CA VAL A 23 22.60 -0.92 -10.97
C VAL A 23 22.15 -2.23 -10.34
N ALA A 24 23.07 -3.19 -10.22
CA ALA A 24 22.81 -4.47 -9.58
C ALA A 24 22.48 -4.27 -8.08
N LEU A 25 21.45 -4.97 -7.60
CA LEU A 25 21.12 -4.98 -6.18
C LEU A 25 22.20 -5.73 -5.37
N PRO A 26 22.51 -5.28 -4.13
CA PRO A 26 23.46 -5.98 -3.28
C PRO A 26 23.01 -7.44 -3.06
N GLY A 27 23.91 -8.39 -3.34
CA GLY A 27 23.63 -9.83 -3.21
C GLY A 27 23.17 -10.54 -4.48
N CYS A 28 23.11 -9.86 -5.63
CA CYS A 28 22.80 -10.46 -6.93
C CYS A 28 24.04 -10.98 -7.70
N GLY A 29 25.23 -10.81 -7.12
CA GLY A 29 26.49 -11.34 -7.66
C GLY A 29 26.76 -12.75 -7.14
N ASN A 30 27.13 -13.65 -8.05
CA ASN A 30 27.60 -15.00 -7.76
C ASN A 30 28.54 -15.01 -6.54
N GLU A 31 28.32 -15.92 -5.58
CA GLU A 31 29.21 -16.12 -4.43
C GLU A 31 30.58 -16.59 -4.95
N GLY A 32 31.48 -15.65 -5.18
CA GLY A 32 32.78 -15.91 -5.79
C GLY A 32 33.75 -14.75 -5.63
N SER A 33 34.53 -14.82 -4.54
CA SER A 33 35.90 -14.31 -4.37
C SER A 33 36.24 -12.87 -4.79
N HIS A 34 36.52 -12.03 -3.78
CA HIS A 34 37.78 -11.25 -3.59
C HIS A 34 37.50 -9.90 -2.92
N ALA A 35 37.30 -9.91 -1.60
CA ALA A 35 37.62 -8.80 -0.69
C ALA A 35 37.57 -9.31 0.76
N ALA A 36 38.21 -10.44 1.03
CA ALA A 36 38.52 -10.85 2.39
C ALA A 36 39.80 -10.11 2.78
N GLU A 37 39.68 -8.85 3.14
CA GLU A 37 40.58 -8.10 4.04
C GLU A 37 40.16 -6.62 4.05
N ALA A 38 40.04 -6.06 5.25
CA ALA A 38 39.74 -4.65 5.55
C ALA A 38 38.26 -4.22 5.70
N PHE A 39 37.44 -4.94 6.47
CA PHE A 39 36.41 -4.28 7.33
C PHE A 39 36.17 -5.10 8.59
N THR A 40 37.09 -4.99 9.55
CA THR A 40 36.82 -5.38 10.94
C THR A 40 35.85 -4.38 11.57
N SER A 41 34.78 -4.92 12.16
CA SER A 41 33.81 -4.27 13.06
C SER A 41 32.68 -3.46 12.40
N TYR A 42 31.64 -4.15 11.91
CA TYR A 42 30.26 -3.66 11.97
C TYR A 42 29.30 -4.85 12.10
N THR A 43 29.09 -5.28 13.34
CA THR A 43 27.99 -6.16 13.74
C THR A 43 26.66 -5.41 13.62
N ASP A 44 26.16 -5.18 12.39
CA ASP A 44 24.74 -4.88 12.08
C ASP A 44 24.38 -4.84 10.56
N GLY A 45 25.35 -5.03 9.65
CA GLY A 45 25.13 -4.74 8.22
C GLY A 45 24.18 -5.68 7.45
N ARG A 46 23.97 -6.92 7.92
CA ARG A 46 23.18 -7.94 7.19
C ARG A 46 21.67 -7.73 7.28
N PHE A 47 21.16 -7.21 8.41
CA PHE A 47 19.74 -6.87 8.55
C PHE A 47 19.39 -5.66 7.69
N SER A 48 20.25 -4.63 7.67
CA SER A 48 20.05 -3.43 6.86
C SER A 48 19.97 -3.73 5.35
N THR A 49 20.87 -4.55 4.81
CA THR A 49 20.87 -4.88 3.37
C THR A 49 19.65 -5.67 2.94
N LYS A 50 19.21 -6.68 3.72
CA LYS A 50 18.01 -7.47 3.38
C LYS A 50 16.75 -6.60 3.40
N HIS A 51 16.58 -5.77 4.43
CA HIS A 51 15.45 -4.83 4.49
C HIS A 51 15.49 -3.81 3.36
N PHE A 52 16.68 -3.31 3.01
CA PHE A 52 16.84 -2.40 1.88
C PHE A 52 16.43 -3.06 0.55
N VAL A 53 16.87 -4.29 0.28
CA VAL A 53 16.49 -5.03 -0.94
C VAL A 53 14.98 -5.27 -0.97
N LEU A 54 14.38 -5.70 0.14
CA LEU A 54 12.93 -5.89 0.24
C LEU A 54 12.17 -4.57 -0.02
N GLN A 55 12.65 -3.46 0.53
CA GLN A 55 12.06 -2.14 0.29
C GLN A 55 12.11 -1.77 -1.21
N ILE A 56 13.25 -2.01 -1.87
CA ILE A 56 13.38 -1.74 -3.31
C ILE A 56 12.41 -2.61 -4.12
N GLN A 57 12.32 -3.90 -3.81
CA GLN A 57 11.42 -4.82 -4.49
C GLN A 57 9.95 -4.41 -4.35
N LEU A 58 9.54 -3.98 -3.16
CA LEU A 58 8.19 -3.45 -2.91
C LEU A 58 7.95 -2.15 -3.68
N CYS A 59 8.92 -1.23 -3.73
CA CYS A 59 8.79 -0.01 -4.53
C CYS A 59 8.67 -0.30 -6.03
N GLN A 60 9.44 -1.26 -6.57
CA GLN A 60 9.34 -1.69 -7.96
C GLN A 60 7.96 -2.28 -8.25
N LEU A 61 7.49 -3.17 -7.36
CA LEU A 61 6.15 -3.77 -7.47
C LEU A 61 5.04 -2.70 -7.49
N GLN A 62 5.07 -1.76 -6.55
CA GLN A 62 4.09 -0.68 -6.49
C GLN A 62 4.17 0.22 -7.72
N SER A 63 5.37 0.51 -8.22
CA SER A 63 5.56 1.34 -9.42
C SER A 63 4.97 0.66 -10.66
N GLU A 64 5.22 -0.65 -10.84
CA GLU A 64 4.64 -1.43 -11.95
C GLU A 64 3.10 -1.43 -11.90
N ILE A 65 2.51 -1.61 -10.72
CA ILE A 65 1.05 -1.52 -10.54
C ILE A 65 0.55 -0.12 -10.92
N TYR A 66 1.26 0.93 -10.51
CA TYR A 66 0.88 2.31 -10.82
C TYR A 66 0.90 2.60 -12.33
N GLU A 67 2.00 2.24 -13.00
CA GLU A 67 2.19 2.47 -14.42
C GLU A 67 1.11 1.79 -15.26
N ILE A 68 0.80 0.53 -14.95
CA ILE A 68 -0.17 -0.25 -15.73
C ILE A 68 -1.61 0.22 -15.42
N LYS A 69 -1.97 0.36 -14.13
CA LYS A 69 -3.36 0.66 -13.77
C LYS A 69 -3.76 2.13 -13.88
N PHE A 70 -2.84 3.07 -13.64
CA PHE A 70 -3.15 4.49 -13.51
C PHE A 70 -2.57 5.35 -14.63
N PHE A 71 -1.47 4.91 -15.28
CA PHE A 71 -0.81 5.65 -16.37
C PHE A 71 -0.95 5.00 -17.74
N GLY A 72 -1.68 3.89 -17.85
CA GLY A 72 -2.00 3.27 -19.13
C GLY A 72 -0.81 2.58 -19.82
N ARG A 73 0.24 2.23 -19.06
CA ARG A 73 1.31 1.36 -19.58
C ARG A 73 0.72 0.01 -19.97
N ALA A 74 1.10 -0.51 -21.14
CA ALA A 74 0.71 -1.85 -21.54
C ALA A 74 1.29 -2.91 -20.59
N ILE A 75 0.56 -4.03 -20.43
CA ILE A 75 1.10 -5.17 -19.70
C ILE A 75 2.37 -5.69 -20.40
N PRO A 76 3.41 -6.09 -19.66
CA PRO A 76 4.62 -6.64 -20.27
C PRO A 76 4.35 -7.91 -21.10
N ASP A 77 5.00 -8.06 -22.24
CA ASP A 77 4.81 -9.17 -23.20
C ASP A 77 5.02 -10.58 -22.61
N ARG A 78 5.71 -10.68 -21.48
CA ARG A 78 5.89 -11.94 -20.74
C ARG A 78 4.59 -12.49 -20.14
N PHE A 79 3.54 -11.67 -20.05
CA PHE A 79 2.25 -12.07 -19.52
C PHE A 79 1.26 -12.32 -20.66
N SER A 80 0.57 -13.45 -20.58
CA SER A 80 -0.42 -13.88 -21.57
C SER A 80 -1.74 -13.11 -21.51
N SER A 81 -2.08 -12.52 -20.35
CA SER A 81 -3.27 -11.70 -20.15
C SER A 81 -3.11 -10.75 -18.97
N TYR A 82 -4.07 -9.83 -18.80
CA TYR A 82 -4.13 -8.94 -17.65
C TYR A 82 -4.36 -9.72 -16.34
N GLU A 83 -5.20 -10.74 -16.36
CA GLU A 83 -5.48 -11.61 -15.21
C GLU A 83 -4.21 -12.34 -14.77
N HIS A 84 -3.45 -12.89 -15.71
CA HIS A 84 -2.16 -13.52 -15.41
C HIS A 84 -1.15 -12.52 -14.82
N TRP A 85 -1.16 -11.26 -15.27
CA TRP A 85 -0.36 -10.20 -14.64
C TRP A 85 -0.81 -9.91 -13.20
N VAL A 86 -2.13 -9.83 -12.94
CA VAL A 86 -2.68 -9.63 -11.59
C VAL A 86 -2.28 -10.78 -10.66
N GLU A 87 -2.44 -12.03 -11.07
CA GLU A 87 -2.03 -13.21 -10.32
C GLU A 87 -0.52 -13.19 -10.00
N ASN A 88 0.30 -12.76 -10.95
CA ASN A 88 1.73 -12.60 -10.72
C ASN A 88 2.04 -11.51 -9.68
N MET A 89 1.33 -10.38 -9.71
CA MET A 89 1.49 -9.33 -8.71
C MET A 89 1.08 -9.84 -7.31
N GLU A 90 -0.04 -10.56 -7.20
CA GLU A 90 -0.47 -11.17 -5.94
C GLU A 90 0.57 -12.16 -5.39
N GLU A 91 1.14 -13.01 -6.25
CA GLU A 91 2.21 -13.93 -5.87
C GLU A 91 3.44 -13.17 -5.34
N ARG A 92 3.87 -12.11 -6.03
CA ARG A 92 5.02 -11.32 -5.59
C ARG A 92 4.77 -10.65 -4.23
N ILE A 93 3.57 -10.14 -3.99
CA ILE A 93 3.18 -9.57 -2.69
C ILE A 93 3.28 -10.65 -1.59
N ARG A 94 2.71 -11.83 -1.84
CA ARG A 94 2.70 -12.94 -0.87
C ARG A 94 4.11 -13.48 -0.61
N SER A 95 4.90 -13.66 -1.65
CA SER A 95 6.29 -14.08 -1.59
C SER A 95 7.13 -13.10 -0.76
N THR A 96 6.89 -11.79 -0.89
CA THR A 96 7.60 -10.77 -0.09
C THR A 96 7.29 -10.91 1.42
N LEU A 97 6.03 -11.17 1.78
CA LEU A 97 5.65 -11.46 3.16
C LEU A 97 6.34 -12.72 3.68
N ASN A 98 6.34 -13.81 2.90
CA ASN A 98 6.96 -15.07 3.30
C ASN A 98 8.49 -14.92 3.52
N LEU A 99 9.18 -14.25 2.60
CA LEU A 99 10.62 -13.99 2.72
C LEU A 99 10.98 -13.16 3.97
N SER A 100 10.08 -12.25 4.37
CA SER A 100 10.27 -11.44 5.57
C SER A 100 10.17 -12.27 6.86
N VAL A 101 9.26 -13.25 6.92
CA VAL A 101 9.13 -14.19 8.05
C VAL A 101 10.42 -14.99 8.22
N SER A 102 10.91 -15.57 7.13
CA SER A 102 12.13 -16.39 7.14
C SER A 102 13.39 -15.59 7.52
N SER A 103 13.39 -14.29 7.26
CA SER A 103 14.56 -13.43 7.51
C SER A 103 14.62 -12.83 8.91
N ASN A 104 13.52 -12.81 9.68
CA ASN A 104 13.42 -12.03 10.93
C ASN A 104 12.92 -12.85 12.12
N ASN A 105 13.53 -14.02 12.38
CA ASN A 105 13.22 -14.90 13.52
C ASN A 105 11.71 -15.21 13.66
N GLY A 106 10.97 -15.25 12.55
CA GLY A 106 9.54 -15.52 12.52
C GLY A 106 8.62 -14.30 12.71
N ALA A 107 9.14 -13.09 12.94
CA ALA A 107 8.33 -11.88 13.09
C ALA A 107 8.39 -10.99 11.85
N ILE A 108 7.26 -10.64 11.24
CA ILE A 108 7.25 -9.71 10.10
C ILE A 108 7.33 -8.26 10.62
N PRO A 109 8.29 -7.44 10.16
CA PRO A 109 8.27 -6.01 10.42
C PRO A 109 6.96 -5.36 9.94
N GLN A 110 6.33 -4.57 10.80
CA GLN A 110 5.02 -3.97 10.52
C GLN A 110 4.98 -3.13 9.23
N TRP A 111 6.09 -2.48 8.87
CA TRP A 111 6.17 -1.70 7.64
C TRP A 111 6.06 -2.57 6.38
N ILE A 112 6.58 -3.82 6.40
CA ILE A 112 6.44 -4.77 5.29
C ILE A 112 4.99 -5.19 5.15
N THR A 113 4.33 -5.49 6.28
CA THR A 113 2.90 -5.82 6.29
C THR A 113 2.06 -4.66 5.73
N ASN A 114 2.37 -3.43 6.12
CA ASN A 114 1.68 -2.24 5.62
C ASN A 114 1.92 -2.07 4.11
N ASP A 115 3.16 -2.16 3.65
CA ASP A 115 3.48 -2.02 2.21
C ASP A 115 2.85 -3.13 1.35
N ALA A 116 2.73 -4.35 1.88
CA ALA A 116 2.01 -5.43 1.22
C ALA A 116 0.51 -5.12 1.09
N HIS A 117 -0.14 -4.67 2.16
CA HIS A 117 -1.55 -4.26 2.11
C HIS A 117 -1.78 -3.04 1.21
N GLN A 118 -0.85 -2.08 1.20
CA GLN A 118 -0.88 -0.97 0.26
C GLN A 118 -0.81 -1.48 -1.18
N SER A 119 0.08 -2.44 -1.46
CA SER A 119 0.22 -3.02 -2.79
C SER A 119 -1.04 -3.77 -3.24
N GLN A 120 -1.66 -4.55 -2.35
CA GLN A 120 -2.95 -5.20 -2.63
C GLN A 120 -4.06 -4.16 -2.89
N ASN A 121 -4.12 -3.11 -2.07
CA ASN A 121 -5.10 -2.06 -2.27
C ASN A 121 -4.93 -1.39 -3.64
N LEU A 122 -3.70 -1.06 -4.05
CA LEU A 122 -3.42 -0.51 -5.38
C LEU A 122 -3.83 -1.47 -6.51
N LEU A 123 -3.55 -2.76 -6.34
CA LEU A 123 -3.84 -3.79 -7.34
C LEU A 123 -5.33 -4.02 -7.55
N HIS A 124 -6.15 -3.94 -6.50
CA HIS A 124 -7.58 -4.28 -6.59
C HIS A 124 -8.54 -3.09 -6.52
N ARG A 125 -8.08 -1.90 -6.10
CA ARG A 125 -8.97 -0.72 -6.02
C ARG A 125 -9.54 -0.34 -7.39
N PRO A 126 -10.75 0.24 -7.42
CA PRO A 126 -11.27 0.95 -8.59
C PRO A 126 -10.24 1.97 -9.11
N HIS A 127 -10.11 2.08 -10.43
CA HIS A 127 -9.15 2.97 -11.07
C HIS A 127 -9.71 3.50 -12.40
N PRO A 128 -9.13 4.56 -13.00
CA PRO A 128 -9.67 5.17 -14.21
C PRO A 128 -9.91 4.20 -15.38
N GLY A 129 -9.06 3.17 -15.52
CA GLY A 129 -9.21 2.15 -16.56
C GLY A 129 -10.24 1.06 -16.26
N SER A 130 -10.66 0.90 -15.00
CA SER A 130 -11.72 -0.03 -14.60
C SER A 130 -12.41 0.48 -13.32
N MET A 131 -13.53 1.18 -13.52
CA MET A 131 -14.37 1.71 -12.43
C MET A 131 -15.34 0.68 -11.87
N VAL A 132 -15.45 -0.50 -12.49
CA VAL A 132 -16.34 -1.60 -12.08
C VAL A 132 -15.51 -2.87 -11.83
N PRO A 133 -14.72 -2.94 -10.73
CA PRO A 133 -13.98 -4.14 -10.41
C PRO A 133 -14.90 -5.32 -10.08
N SER A 134 -14.36 -6.54 -10.18
CA SER A 134 -15.10 -7.72 -9.73
C SER A 134 -15.40 -7.66 -8.22
N PRO A 135 -16.50 -8.27 -7.75
CA PRO A 135 -16.81 -8.35 -6.32
C PRO A 135 -15.63 -8.87 -5.48
N ALA A 136 -14.91 -9.88 -5.97
CA ALA A 136 -13.72 -10.40 -5.33
C ALA A 136 -12.62 -9.33 -5.16
N SER A 137 -12.37 -8.52 -6.20
CA SER A 137 -11.40 -7.42 -6.12
C SER A 137 -11.85 -6.34 -5.14
N LEU A 138 -13.15 -6.01 -5.09
CA LEU A 138 -13.68 -5.05 -4.13
C LEU A 138 -13.46 -5.51 -2.68
N LEU A 139 -13.66 -6.79 -2.40
CA LEU A 139 -13.41 -7.37 -1.08
C LEU A 139 -11.92 -7.36 -0.70
N VAL A 140 -11.03 -7.71 -1.63
CA VAL A 140 -9.58 -7.62 -1.39
C VAL A 140 -9.17 -6.17 -1.14
N ALA A 141 -9.60 -5.23 -1.99
CA ALA A 141 -9.30 -3.81 -1.82
C ALA A 141 -9.77 -3.28 -0.45
N THR A 142 -10.98 -3.66 -0.03
CA THR A 142 -11.57 -3.29 1.26
C THR A 142 -10.78 -3.85 2.43
N THR A 143 -10.56 -5.16 2.45
CA THR A 143 -9.86 -5.84 3.55
C THR A 143 -8.41 -5.38 3.68
N SER A 144 -7.72 -5.15 2.56
CA SER A 144 -6.37 -4.58 2.56
C SER A 144 -6.35 -3.13 3.04
N ALA A 145 -7.32 -2.29 2.66
CA ALA A 145 -7.42 -0.92 3.17
C ALA A 145 -7.66 -0.87 4.69
N ILE A 146 -8.61 -1.66 5.19
CA ILE A 146 -8.89 -1.80 6.63
C ILE A 146 -7.61 -2.23 7.37
N SER A 147 -6.94 -3.27 6.87
CA SER A 147 -5.72 -3.80 7.49
C SER A 147 -4.59 -2.78 7.49
N LEU A 148 -4.41 -2.03 6.40
CA LEU A 148 -3.41 -0.98 6.28
C LEU A 148 -3.64 0.15 7.30
N ILE A 149 -4.86 0.67 7.35
CA ILE A 149 -5.25 1.74 8.29
C ILE A 149 -5.01 1.29 9.73
N ASN A 150 -5.47 0.09 10.07
CA ASN A 150 -5.29 -0.47 11.41
C ASN A 150 -3.80 -0.70 11.74
N GLY A 151 -3.00 -1.12 10.76
CA GLY A 151 -1.55 -1.26 10.90
C GLY A 151 -0.86 0.06 11.23
N TYR A 152 -1.19 1.14 10.53
CA TYR A 152 -0.68 2.48 10.85
C TYR A 152 -1.18 2.98 12.19
N HIS A 153 -2.48 2.81 12.50
CA HIS A 153 -3.07 3.25 13.77
C HIS A 153 -2.39 2.58 14.98
N LYS A 154 -2.17 1.27 14.93
CA LYS A 154 -1.41 0.53 15.97
C LYS A 154 0.02 1.04 16.13
N THR A 155 0.69 1.31 15.02
CA THR A 155 2.09 1.77 15.05
C THR A 155 2.19 3.19 15.63
N ILE A 156 1.17 4.03 15.39
CA ILE A 156 1.04 5.36 15.97
C ILE A 156 0.83 5.29 17.48
N GLN A 157 -0.09 4.43 17.94
CA GLN A 157 -0.35 4.23 19.37
C GLN A 157 0.89 3.74 20.13
N ALA A 158 1.72 2.92 19.46
CA ALA A 158 2.96 2.44 20.04
C ALA A 158 4.10 3.49 20.09
N GLN A 159 3.88 4.72 19.59
CA GLN A 159 4.91 5.76 19.40
C GLN A 159 6.13 5.28 18.58
N ARG A 160 5.95 4.24 17.76
CA ARG A 160 7.03 3.60 16.99
C ARG A 160 7.23 4.20 15.60
N LEU A 161 6.46 5.22 15.26
CA LEU A 161 6.50 5.87 13.95
C LEU A 161 7.31 7.15 13.99
N ALA A 162 8.40 7.18 13.20
CA ALA A 162 8.85 8.42 12.60
C ALA A 162 7.73 8.86 11.65
N TRP A 163 6.91 9.83 12.07
CA TRP A 163 5.84 10.38 11.23
C TRP A 163 6.42 10.81 9.90
N THR A 164 5.93 10.20 8.83
CA THR A 164 6.18 10.62 7.45
C THR A 164 4.86 11.01 6.82
N PHE A 165 4.90 12.03 5.97
CA PHE A 165 3.79 12.43 5.12
C PHE A 165 3.22 11.25 4.33
N ALA A 166 4.06 10.26 3.98
CA ALA A 166 3.65 9.03 3.30
C ALA A 166 2.62 8.20 4.09
N VAL A 167 2.73 8.11 5.42
CA VAL A 167 1.74 7.38 6.24
C VAL A 167 0.38 8.06 6.16
N VAL A 168 0.35 9.37 6.30
CA VAL A 168 -0.88 10.17 6.21
C VAL A 168 -1.50 10.02 4.82
N ASN A 169 -0.69 10.12 3.77
CA ASN A 169 -1.15 9.97 2.41
C ASN A 169 -1.71 8.56 2.13
N ASN A 170 -1.00 7.50 2.51
CA ASN A 170 -1.46 6.12 2.30
C ASN A 170 -2.77 5.87 3.05
N THR A 171 -2.86 6.35 4.30
CA THR A 171 -4.09 6.25 5.11
C THR A 171 -5.25 7.01 4.46
N PHE A 172 -4.99 8.21 3.94
CA PHE A 172 -5.99 9.00 3.21
C PHE A 172 -6.47 8.27 1.96
N GLN A 173 -5.56 7.78 1.11
CA GLN A 173 -5.89 7.04 -0.10
C GLN A 173 -6.72 5.78 0.21
N ALA A 174 -6.35 5.03 1.24
CA ALA A 174 -7.12 3.87 1.70
C ALA A 174 -8.53 4.26 2.17
N ALA A 175 -8.68 5.37 2.89
CA ALA A 175 -9.98 5.88 3.31
C ALA A 175 -10.88 6.26 2.13
N ILE A 176 -10.32 6.92 1.11
CA ILE A 176 -11.05 7.25 -0.12
C ILE A 176 -11.53 5.98 -0.84
N VAL A 177 -10.69 4.93 -0.89
CA VAL A 177 -11.10 3.64 -1.46
C VAL A 177 -12.26 3.04 -0.67
N LEU A 178 -12.21 3.03 0.67
CA LEU A 178 -13.30 2.52 1.50
C LEU A 178 -14.60 3.30 1.29
N LEU A 179 -14.53 4.63 1.27
CA LEU A 179 -15.70 5.50 1.04
C LEU A 179 -16.30 5.28 -0.34
N TYR A 180 -15.47 5.19 -1.38
CA TYR A 180 -15.94 4.94 -2.74
C TYR A 180 -16.61 3.56 -2.85
N ILE A 181 -15.95 2.50 -2.34
CA ILE A 181 -16.49 1.15 -2.42
C ILE A 181 -17.80 1.06 -1.64
N PHE A 182 -17.87 1.61 -0.43
CA PHE A 182 -19.10 1.59 0.34
C PHE A 182 -20.23 2.38 -0.34
N GLY A 183 -19.94 3.58 -0.85
CA GLY A 183 -20.96 4.41 -1.50
C GLY A 183 -21.54 3.81 -2.80
N ASN A 184 -20.79 2.98 -3.51
CA ASN A 184 -21.22 2.40 -4.79
C ASN A 184 -21.58 0.91 -4.71
N TYR A 185 -21.06 0.19 -3.72
CA TYR A 185 -21.13 -1.27 -3.61
C TYR A 185 -21.45 -1.73 -2.18
N ALA A 186 -22.26 -0.97 -1.44
CA ALA A 186 -22.63 -1.27 -0.06
C ALA A 186 -23.17 -2.70 0.15
N SER A 187 -23.93 -3.24 -0.80
CA SER A 187 -24.47 -4.61 -0.72
C SER A 187 -23.37 -5.66 -0.56
N ILE A 188 -22.31 -5.58 -1.37
CA ILE A 188 -21.16 -6.49 -1.32
C ILE A 188 -20.46 -6.43 0.04
N ILE A 189 -20.33 -5.23 0.61
CA ILE A 189 -19.68 -5.01 1.91
C ILE A 189 -20.52 -5.56 3.06
N ARG A 190 -21.85 -5.39 2.98
CA ARG A 190 -22.81 -5.91 3.95
C ARG A 190 -22.89 -7.42 3.92
N GLU A 191 -22.97 -8.01 2.73
CA GLU A 191 -22.98 -9.47 2.54
C GLU A 191 -21.69 -10.11 3.08
N ALA A 192 -20.55 -9.44 2.92
CA ALA A 192 -19.27 -9.87 3.47
C ALA A 192 -19.09 -9.56 4.97
N LEU A 193 -20.07 -8.92 5.62
CA LEU A 193 -20.05 -8.54 7.03
C LEU A 193 -18.86 -7.62 7.40
N LEU A 194 -18.46 -6.72 6.50
CA LEU A 194 -17.30 -5.84 6.68
C LEU A 194 -17.66 -4.39 7.08
N GLU A 195 -18.95 -4.06 7.19
CA GLU A 195 -19.42 -2.68 7.41
C GLU A 195 -18.89 -2.10 8.74
N ASN A 196 -18.90 -2.89 9.81
CA ASN A 196 -18.44 -2.44 11.13
C ASN A 196 -16.92 -2.20 11.17
N GLU A 197 -16.16 -3.10 10.56
CA GLU A 197 -14.71 -3.02 10.44
C GLU A 197 -14.29 -1.82 9.59
N LEU A 198 -15.03 -1.56 8.51
CA LEU A 198 -14.85 -0.40 7.66
C LEU A 198 -15.10 0.90 8.44
N LEU A 199 -16.21 0.99 9.18
CA LEU A 199 -16.53 2.16 10.01
C LEU A 199 -15.46 2.42 11.07
N SER A 200 -15.02 1.37 11.75
CA SER A 200 -13.93 1.44 12.73
C SER A 200 -12.61 1.89 12.10
N ALA A 201 -12.30 1.41 10.89
CA ALA A 201 -11.14 1.88 10.14
C ALA A 201 -11.26 3.38 9.79
N LEU A 202 -12.44 3.86 9.38
CA LEU A 202 -12.65 5.30 9.13
C LEU A 202 -12.49 6.15 10.39
N ASP A 203 -12.88 5.65 11.56
CA ASP A 203 -12.60 6.33 12.84
C ASP A 203 -11.09 6.37 13.13
N ALA A 204 -10.37 5.27 12.88
CA ALA A 204 -8.93 5.21 13.00
C ALA A 204 -8.23 6.20 12.05
N VAL A 205 -8.70 6.35 10.80
CA VAL A 205 -8.20 7.38 9.87
C VAL A 205 -8.31 8.77 10.48
N MET A 206 -9.46 9.12 11.07
CA MET A 206 -9.64 10.43 11.69
C MET A 206 -8.66 10.68 12.83
N ALA A 207 -8.37 9.67 13.65
CA ALA A 207 -7.35 9.76 14.70
C ALA A 207 -5.94 9.99 14.12
N ILE A 208 -5.59 9.27 13.03
CA ILE A 208 -4.32 9.42 12.33
C ILE A 208 -4.17 10.83 11.76
N LEU A 209 -5.20 11.33 11.07
CA LEU A 209 -5.18 12.67 10.46
C LEU A 209 -5.12 13.77 11.52
N HIS A 210 -5.87 13.63 12.62
CA HIS A 210 -5.82 14.58 13.72
C HIS A 210 -4.40 14.69 14.30
N LEU A 211 -3.75 13.56 14.59
CA LEU A 211 -2.40 13.57 15.10
C LEU A 211 -1.38 14.08 14.07
N GLY A 212 -1.54 13.70 12.80
CA GLY A 212 -0.73 14.24 11.70
C GLY A 212 -0.82 15.77 11.59
N SER A 213 -2.01 16.34 11.82
CA SER A 213 -2.25 17.79 11.74
C SER A 213 -1.48 18.61 12.78
N GLN A 214 -1.12 18.00 13.91
CA GLN A 214 -0.29 18.67 14.92
C GLN A 214 1.12 18.96 14.39
N ARG A 215 1.62 18.11 13.46
CA ARG A 215 2.93 18.29 12.82
C ARG A 215 2.84 19.05 11.50
N TRP A 216 1.82 18.77 10.69
CA TRP A 216 1.58 19.43 9.41
C TRP A 216 0.15 19.97 9.35
N PRO A 217 -0.07 21.27 9.65
CA PRO A 217 -1.41 21.85 9.76
C PRO A 217 -2.31 21.66 8.53
N VAL A 218 -1.73 21.55 7.34
CA VAL A 218 -2.47 21.29 6.08
C VAL A 218 -3.29 19.99 6.13
N ILE A 219 -2.90 19.01 6.95
CA ILE A 219 -3.63 17.75 7.13
C ILE A 219 -5.01 17.99 7.78
N ALA A 220 -5.18 19.08 8.54
CA ALA A 220 -6.49 19.41 9.12
C ALA A 220 -7.55 19.62 8.02
N SER A 221 -7.18 20.23 6.89
CA SER A 221 -8.07 20.39 5.73
C SER A 221 -8.43 19.04 5.11
N THR A 222 -7.47 18.11 5.02
CA THR A 222 -7.73 16.73 4.57
C THR A 222 -8.69 16.00 5.51
N ALA A 223 -8.53 16.18 6.83
CA ALA A 223 -9.42 15.58 7.82
C ALA A 223 -10.86 16.10 7.68
N MET A 224 -11.04 17.40 7.45
CA MET A 224 -12.36 17.97 7.17
C MET A 224 -12.99 17.35 5.91
N TYR A 225 -12.23 17.29 4.82
CA TYR A 225 -12.71 16.70 3.56
C TYR A 225 -13.14 15.24 3.72
N VAL A 226 -12.34 14.39 4.38
CA VAL A 226 -12.69 12.99 4.64
C VAL A 226 -13.94 12.88 5.51
N LYS A 227 -14.09 13.76 6.51
CA LYS A 227 -15.28 13.81 7.37
C LYS A 227 -16.54 14.15 6.58
N ASP A 228 -16.49 15.18 5.74
CA ASP A 228 -17.63 15.62 4.94
C ASP A 228 -18.04 14.55 3.93
N LEU A 229 -17.07 13.92 3.25
CA LEU A 229 -17.31 12.79 2.36
C LEU A 229 -17.96 11.61 3.09
N ARG A 230 -17.49 11.29 4.29
CA ARG A 230 -18.10 10.24 5.12
C ARG A 230 -19.56 10.58 5.39
N THR A 231 -19.86 11.78 5.86
CA THR A 231 -21.25 12.18 6.13
C THR A 231 -22.13 12.01 4.89
N PHE A 232 -21.65 12.42 3.72
CA PHE A 232 -22.37 12.28 2.45
C PHE A 232 -22.59 10.82 2.03
N VAL A 233 -21.52 10.00 2.01
CA VAL A 233 -21.61 8.59 1.60
C VAL A 233 -22.59 7.82 2.48
N PHE A 234 -22.54 8.03 3.80
CA PHE A 234 -23.40 7.30 4.72
C PHE A 234 -24.83 7.88 4.80
N SER A 235 -25.07 9.14 4.43
CA SER A 235 -26.44 9.66 4.28
C SER A 235 -27.15 9.07 3.06
N ASP A 236 -26.47 8.97 1.94
CA ASP A 236 -27.04 8.46 0.68
C ASP A 236 -27.21 6.94 0.71
N SER A 237 -26.26 6.21 1.31
CA SER A 237 -26.35 4.74 1.44
C SER A 237 -27.52 4.27 2.30
N TYR A 238 -28.06 5.14 3.17
CA TYR A 238 -29.27 4.87 3.95
C TYR A 238 -30.55 4.98 3.09
N ILE A 239 -30.52 5.79 2.03
CA ILE A 239 -31.66 6.01 1.14
C ILE A 239 -31.76 4.87 0.12
N SER A 240 -30.63 4.40 -0.40
CA SER A 240 -30.59 3.33 -1.42
C SER A 240 -30.86 1.92 -0.90
N GLY A 241 -30.89 1.71 0.42
CA GLY A 241 -31.15 0.39 1.05
C GLY A 241 -32.63 0.04 1.24
N THR A 242 -33.56 0.80 0.66
CA THR A 242 -35.01 0.59 0.80
C THR A 242 -35.73 0.21 -0.51
N GLN A 243 -35.00 -0.27 -1.53
CA GLN A 243 -35.59 -0.85 -2.74
C GLN A 243 -35.12 -2.28 -2.99
#